data_AF-A0A950ESX9-F1
#
_entry.id   AF-A0A950ESX9-F1
#
_cell.length_a   1.000
_cell.length_b   1.000
_cell.length_c   1.000
_cell.angle_alpha   90.00
_cell.angle_beta   90.00
_cell.angle_gamma   90.00
#
_symmetry.space_group_name_H-M   'P 1'
#
loop_
_entity.id
_entity.type
_entity.pdbx_description
1 polymer ?
#
loop_
_entity_poly.entity_id
_entity_poly.type
_entity_poly.pdbx_seq_one_letter_code
_entity_poly.pdbx_strand_id
1 'polypeptide(L)'
;MKRILIGVSAAIVGMAIIGLGLAAFRPDLLPAWARPQGSAASSAETVLQCKEHGVPEKFCTLCHKELKTSLMVCKEHANIPEDICTLCHPELEKKCGIEMCPKGHGLPKHFCFKCEPRPSASSSEAPPSTVRLASDDMATNIGLETAAATKERLARSLTANADAAYDAHRYAEVRPRVSGFLREVRADLGQKLRRRDLLAVVDSAEIGTAKARYLTAHSAAKLAQVTYERTQALAKSGSVASRMELESLTASNDSQANLTDAEQRLKNFGFTDEEIERIARTKDTKGLLDITAPIDGTVVALTAAAGEAVEPTTRILTVADTSVMWLWIDVYESDIASIAEGQPVRFTISGADPEDTAHFSGRITWI
;
A
#
# COMPACT_ATOMS: atom_id res chain seq x y z
N MET A 1 2.99 40.14 -25.93
CA MET A 1 4.37 39.84 -25.48
C MET A 1 4.44 38.32 -25.29
N LYS A 2 4.75 37.42 -26.24
CA LYS A 2 5.89 37.18 -27.15
C LYS A 2 7.26 37.10 -26.48
N ARG A 3 7.88 35.91 -26.58
CA ARG A 3 9.24 35.43 -26.21
C ARG A 3 9.30 34.87 -24.78
N ILE A 4 9.66 33.60 -24.53
CA ILE A 4 10.95 32.94 -24.84
C ILE A 4 10.74 31.44 -25.13
N LEU A 5 11.18 31.00 -26.30
CA LEU A 5 11.45 29.61 -26.71
C LEU A 5 12.76 29.72 -27.51
N ILE A 6 13.80 28.94 -27.18
CA ILE A 6 14.98 28.53 -27.98
C ILE A 6 16.05 28.04 -27.00
N GLY A 7 16.46 26.76 -27.09
CA GLY A 7 17.58 26.26 -26.29
C GLY A 7 17.79 24.74 -26.27
N VAL A 8 17.42 23.98 -27.32
CA VAL A 8 17.75 22.55 -27.44
C VAL A 8 18.17 22.26 -28.88
N SER A 9 19.45 22.49 -29.21
CA SER A 9 20.01 22.07 -30.51
C SER A 9 21.54 22.19 -30.65
N ALA A 10 22.33 22.17 -29.57
CA ALA A 10 23.79 22.34 -29.66
C ALA A 10 24.65 21.30 -28.91
N ALA A 11 24.07 20.25 -28.32
CA ALA A 11 24.82 19.24 -27.56
C ALA A 11 25.11 17.92 -28.31
N ILE A 12 24.58 17.73 -29.54
CA ILE A 12 24.60 16.43 -30.22
C ILE A 12 25.76 16.28 -31.24
N VAL A 13 26.50 17.34 -31.56
CA VAL A 13 27.56 17.28 -32.60
C VAL A 13 28.98 17.19 -32.03
N GLY A 14 29.17 17.37 -30.71
CA GLY A 14 30.49 17.32 -30.06
C GLY A 14 30.99 15.93 -29.64
N MET A 15 30.14 14.90 -29.64
CA MET A 15 30.47 13.55 -29.15
C MET A 15 31.05 12.61 -30.24
N ALA A 16 31.01 13.00 -31.52
CA ALA A 16 31.40 12.12 -32.63
C ALA A 16 32.92 12.08 -32.93
N ILE A 17 33.72 13.00 -32.38
CA ILE A 17 35.16 13.10 -32.67
C ILE A 17 36.03 12.43 -31.58
N ILE A 18 35.47 12.11 -30.41
CA ILE A 18 36.19 11.41 -29.31
C ILE A 18 36.12 9.88 -29.49
N GLY A 19 35.18 9.36 -30.28
CA GLY A 19 34.96 7.91 -30.45
C GLY A 19 35.97 7.16 -31.31
N LEU A 20 36.74 7.85 -32.18
CA LEU A 20 37.67 7.17 -33.11
C LEU A 20 39.06 6.88 -32.51
N GLY A 21 39.44 7.54 -31.41
CA GLY A 21 40.75 7.34 -30.76
C GLY A 21 40.81 6.19 -29.77
N LEU A 22 39.67 5.73 -29.24
CA LEU A 22 39.59 4.69 -28.21
C LEU A 22 39.66 3.26 -28.75
N ALA A 23 39.35 3.04 -30.04
CA ALA A 23 39.34 1.72 -30.66
C ALA A 23 40.72 1.07 -30.86
N ALA A 24 41.81 1.85 -30.77
CA ALA A 24 43.17 1.34 -30.92
C ALA A 24 43.83 0.92 -29.59
N PHE A 25 43.30 1.32 -28.43
CA PHE A 25 44.00 1.18 -27.14
C PHE A 25 43.24 0.37 -26.06
N ARG A 26 41.92 0.13 -26.18
CA ARG A 26 41.12 -0.62 -25.17
C ARG A 26 40.00 -1.48 -25.79
N PRO A 27 40.30 -2.67 -26.34
CA PRO A 27 39.30 -3.54 -26.98
C PRO A 27 38.28 -4.15 -26.00
N ASP A 28 38.53 -4.07 -24.69
CA ASP A 28 37.68 -4.62 -23.63
C ASP A 28 36.39 -3.81 -23.42
N LEU A 29 36.38 -2.55 -23.88
CA LEU A 29 35.26 -1.62 -23.77
C LEU A 29 34.29 -1.69 -24.96
N LEU A 30 34.53 -2.58 -25.93
CA LEU A 30 33.63 -2.79 -27.06
C LEU A 30 32.48 -3.76 -26.69
N PRO A 31 31.23 -3.44 -27.07
CA PRO A 31 30.11 -4.37 -26.89
C PRO A 31 30.35 -5.64 -27.71
N ALA A 32 29.87 -6.78 -27.20
CA ALA A 32 30.23 -8.13 -27.68
C ALA A 32 30.04 -8.35 -29.20
N TRP A 33 29.10 -7.64 -29.83
CA TRP A 33 28.80 -7.71 -31.26
C TRP A 33 29.84 -7.02 -32.17
N ALA A 34 30.74 -6.20 -31.62
CA ALA A 34 31.72 -5.39 -32.36
C ALA A 34 33.17 -5.90 -32.24
N ARG A 35 33.40 -7.08 -31.64
CA ARG A 35 34.73 -7.71 -31.54
C ARG A 35 35.07 -8.45 -32.85
N PRO A 36 36.24 -8.23 -33.46
CA PRO A 36 36.64 -8.95 -34.67
C PRO A 36 36.90 -10.43 -34.34
N GLN A 37 36.17 -11.32 -35.01
CA GLN A 37 36.39 -12.76 -34.93
C GLN A 37 37.60 -13.14 -35.79
N GLY A 38 38.61 -13.73 -35.16
CA GLY A 38 39.80 -14.26 -35.82
C GLY A 38 39.46 -15.40 -36.78
N SER A 39 40.11 -15.36 -37.94
CA SER A 39 40.00 -16.27 -39.07
C SER A 39 40.22 -17.75 -38.74
N ALA A 40 39.34 -18.60 -39.28
CA ALA A 40 39.49 -20.04 -39.33
C ALA A 40 40.68 -20.45 -40.23
N ALA A 41 41.58 -21.26 -39.67
CA ALA A 41 42.52 -22.09 -40.42
C ALA A 41 42.12 -23.56 -40.25
N SER A 42 42.14 -24.29 -41.36
CA SER A 42 41.73 -25.69 -41.49
C SER A 42 42.73 -26.67 -40.87
N SER A 43 42.20 -27.82 -40.40
CA SER A 43 42.64 -29.20 -40.71
C SER A 43 42.51 -30.18 -39.53
N ALA A 44 42.09 -31.41 -39.88
CA ALA A 44 41.99 -32.65 -39.09
C ALA A 44 40.82 -32.80 -38.10
N GLU A 45 39.76 -33.50 -38.54
CA GLU A 45 38.71 -34.06 -37.67
C GLU A 45 39.33 -35.06 -36.68
N THR A 46 39.58 -34.61 -35.45
CA THR A 46 39.85 -35.51 -34.33
C THR A 46 38.50 -36.05 -33.85
N VAL A 47 38.30 -37.37 -33.92
CA VAL A 47 37.06 -37.99 -33.43
C VAL A 47 37.03 -37.87 -31.90
N LEU A 48 36.32 -36.86 -31.38
CA LEU A 48 36.08 -36.74 -29.95
C LEU A 48 35.25 -37.94 -29.47
N GLN A 49 35.80 -38.69 -28.52
CA GLN A 49 35.11 -39.78 -27.82
C GLN A 49 34.51 -39.25 -26.52
N CYS A 50 33.28 -39.64 -26.21
CA CYS A 50 32.66 -39.38 -24.91
C CYS A 50 33.45 -40.15 -23.83
N LYS A 51 34.08 -39.43 -22.89
CA LYS A 51 34.96 -40.04 -21.87
C LYS A 51 34.26 -41.04 -20.94
N GLU A 52 32.96 -40.86 -20.69
CA GLU A 52 32.22 -41.72 -19.76
C GLU A 52 31.62 -42.98 -20.41
N HIS A 53 31.39 -42.91 -21.72
CA HIS A 53 30.69 -43.97 -22.46
C HIS A 53 31.52 -44.54 -23.61
N GLY A 54 32.72 -44.05 -23.93
CA GLY A 54 33.63 -44.68 -24.90
C GLY A 54 33.08 -44.81 -26.33
N VAL A 55 32.05 -44.03 -26.69
CA VAL A 55 31.49 -43.94 -28.05
C VAL A 55 31.81 -42.54 -28.60
N PRO A 56 32.07 -42.37 -29.92
CA PRO A 56 32.20 -41.04 -30.50
C PRO A 56 31.04 -40.14 -30.09
N GLU A 57 31.35 -38.90 -29.70
CA GLU A 57 30.42 -37.98 -29.03
C GLU A 57 29.13 -37.76 -29.85
N LYS A 58 29.28 -37.72 -31.19
CA LYS A 58 28.20 -37.63 -32.17
C LYS A 58 27.17 -38.77 -32.15
N PHE A 59 27.45 -39.86 -31.44
CA PHE A 59 26.57 -41.03 -31.31
C PHE A 59 26.18 -41.34 -29.86
N CYS A 60 26.56 -40.51 -28.89
CA CYS A 60 26.29 -40.76 -27.48
C CYS A 60 24.85 -40.35 -27.09
N THR A 61 23.89 -41.26 -27.25
CA THR A 61 22.47 -41.04 -26.89
C THR A 61 22.21 -40.93 -25.38
N LEU A 62 23.21 -41.21 -24.54
CA LEU A 62 23.16 -41.05 -23.08
C LEU A 62 23.46 -39.61 -22.66
N CYS A 63 24.44 -38.97 -23.30
CA CYS A 63 24.79 -37.57 -23.07
C CYS A 63 23.94 -36.61 -23.90
N HIS A 64 23.56 -37.00 -25.12
CA HIS A 64 22.71 -36.21 -26.02
C HIS A 64 21.40 -36.95 -26.29
N LYS A 65 20.38 -36.66 -25.46
CA LYS A 65 19.08 -37.34 -25.52
C LYS A 65 18.33 -37.06 -26.82
N GLU A 66 18.60 -35.94 -27.49
CA GLU A 66 18.01 -35.58 -28.79
C GLU A 66 18.36 -36.58 -29.92
N LEU A 67 19.50 -37.28 -29.82
CA LEU A 67 19.95 -38.24 -30.83
C LEU A 67 19.08 -39.51 -30.88
N LYS A 68 18.29 -39.81 -29.83
CA LYS A 68 17.40 -40.99 -29.80
C LYS A 68 16.32 -40.97 -30.87
N THR A 69 15.92 -39.80 -31.35
CA THR A 69 14.81 -39.63 -32.29
C THR A 69 15.25 -39.56 -33.76
N SER A 70 16.53 -39.27 -34.01
CA SER A 70 17.08 -39.06 -35.36
C SER A 70 17.87 -40.24 -35.93
N LEU A 71 18.35 -41.16 -35.10
CA LEU A 71 19.13 -42.31 -35.55
C LEU A 71 18.20 -43.46 -35.98
N MET A 72 18.30 -43.89 -37.25
CA MET A 72 17.64 -45.11 -37.72
C MET A 72 18.27 -46.32 -37.04
N VAL A 73 17.42 -47.18 -36.48
CA VAL A 73 17.83 -48.29 -35.65
C VAL A 73 17.63 -49.61 -36.40
N CYS A 74 18.67 -50.44 -36.45
CA CYS A 74 18.58 -51.76 -37.06
C CYS A 74 17.76 -52.71 -36.16
N LYS A 75 16.60 -53.17 -36.64
CA LYS A 75 15.67 -54.02 -35.87
C LYS A 75 16.16 -55.47 -35.68
N GLU A 76 17.05 -55.95 -36.54
CA GLU A 76 17.52 -57.35 -36.55
C GLU A 76 18.63 -57.59 -35.52
N HIS A 77 19.39 -56.55 -35.11
CA HIS A 77 20.58 -56.69 -34.27
C HIS A 77 20.57 -55.73 -33.06
N ALA A 78 19.73 -56.05 -32.08
CA ALA A 78 19.71 -55.46 -30.73
C ALA A 78 19.50 -53.93 -30.68
N ASN A 79 18.80 -53.36 -31.65
CA ASN A 79 18.44 -51.95 -31.68
C ASN A 79 19.65 -50.98 -31.62
N ILE A 80 20.71 -51.33 -32.33
CA ILE A 80 21.87 -50.46 -32.53
C ILE A 80 21.61 -49.54 -33.74
N PRO A 81 22.02 -48.26 -33.71
CA PRO A 81 21.94 -47.39 -34.88
C PRO A 81 22.63 -48.01 -36.10
N GLU A 82 21.96 -47.96 -37.25
CA GLU A 82 22.40 -48.62 -38.49
C GLU A 82 23.79 -48.13 -38.94
N ASP A 83 24.08 -46.83 -38.73
CA ASP A 83 25.34 -46.16 -39.06
C ASP A 83 26.57 -46.68 -38.29
N ILE A 84 26.38 -47.54 -37.28
CA ILE A 84 27.46 -48.18 -36.52
C ILE A 84 27.29 -49.71 -36.46
N CYS A 85 26.32 -50.27 -37.18
CA CYS A 85 26.05 -51.71 -37.20
C CYS A 85 27.02 -52.44 -38.13
N THR A 86 28.14 -52.93 -37.58
CA THR A 86 29.15 -53.70 -38.34
C THR A 86 28.66 -55.07 -38.82
N LEU A 87 27.50 -55.54 -38.33
CA LEU A 87 26.87 -56.79 -38.80
C LEU A 87 26.13 -56.59 -40.13
N CYS A 88 25.60 -55.40 -40.40
CA CYS A 88 24.95 -55.05 -41.67
C CYS A 88 25.93 -54.35 -42.63
N HIS A 89 26.93 -53.65 -42.08
CA HIS A 89 27.94 -52.88 -42.81
C HIS A 89 29.36 -53.20 -42.30
N PRO A 90 29.96 -54.34 -42.71
CA PRO A 90 31.26 -54.79 -42.21
C PRO A 90 32.42 -53.82 -42.51
N GLU A 91 32.25 -52.92 -43.48
CA GLU A 91 33.18 -51.84 -43.82
C GLU A 91 33.39 -50.78 -42.70
N LEU A 92 32.48 -50.69 -41.71
CA LEU A 92 32.54 -49.69 -40.64
C LEU A 92 33.58 -50.01 -39.54
N GLU A 93 34.04 -51.26 -39.46
CA GLU A 93 34.96 -51.74 -38.41
C GLU A 93 36.32 -51.01 -38.47
N LYS A 94 36.83 -50.75 -39.67
CA LYS A 94 38.08 -49.99 -39.89
C LYS A 94 37.93 -48.48 -39.68
N LYS A 95 36.73 -47.93 -39.85
CA LYS A 95 36.49 -46.47 -39.79
C LYS A 95 36.28 -45.97 -38.36
N CYS A 96 35.73 -46.81 -37.49
CA CYS A 96 35.42 -46.44 -36.11
C CYS A 96 36.49 -46.90 -35.10
N GLY A 97 37.37 -47.85 -35.44
CA GLY A 97 38.48 -48.27 -34.57
C GLY A 97 38.04 -48.94 -33.26
N ILE A 98 36.91 -49.65 -33.28
CA ILE A 98 36.28 -50.24 -32.09
C ILE A 98 36.41 -51.77 -32.17
N GLU A 99 37.08 -52.39 -31.19
CA GLU A 99 37.17 -53.86 -31.08
C GLU A 99 35.81 -54.46 -30.69
N MET A 100 35.26 -55.32 -31.55
CA MET A 100 33.98 -55.99 -31.32
C MET A 100 34.14 -57.28 -30.52
N CYS A 101 33.08 -57.68 -29.80
CA CYS A 101 33.08 -58.91 -29.01
C CYS A 101 33.18 -60.17 -29.92
N PRO A 102 34.16 -61.07 -29.71
CA PRO A 102 34.41 -62.22 -30.59
C PRO A 102 33.34 -63.33 -30.53
N LYS A 103 32.38 -63.23 -29.60
CA LYS A 103 31.28 -64.21 -29.44
C LYS A 103 30.00 -63.86 -30.21
N GLY A 104 30.05 -62.89 -31.12
CA GLY A 104 28.95 -62.61 -32.07
C GLY A 104 27.74 -61.86 -31.48
N HIS A 105 27.93 -61.13 -30.38
CA HIS A 105 26.83 -60.37 -29.73
C HIS A 105 26.67 -58.93 -30.23
N GLY A 106 27.38 -58.53 -31.29
CA GLY A 106 27.18 -57.25 -31.99
C GLY A 106 27.49 -55.99 -31.18
N LEU A 107 28.26 -56.09 -30.09
CA LEU A 107 28.61 -54.95 -29.23
C LEU A 107 30.14 -54.81 -29.12
N PRO A 108 30.65 -53.57 -28.97
CA PRO A 108 32.05 -53.34 -28.61
C PRO A 108 32.44 -54.15 -27.37
N LYS A 109 33.68 -54.64 -27.30
CA LYS A 109 34.18 -55.51 -26.22
C LYS A 109 33.84 -54.99 -24.82
N HIS A 110 34.00 -53.69 -24.58
CA HIS A 110 33.72 -53.01 -23.30
C HIS A 110 32.23 -52.84 -22.97
N PHE A 111 31.34 -53.09 -23.93
CA PHE A 111 29.89 -52.94 -23.80
C PHE A 111 29.15 -54.28 -23.72
N CYS A 112 29.85 -55.41 -23.87
CA CYS A 112 29.22 -56.72 -23.84
C CYS A 112 28.92 -57.17 -22.40
N PHE A 113 27.72 -56.83 -21.91
CA PHE A 113 27.18 -57.20 -20.60
C PHE A 113 27.21 -58.71 -20.28
N LYS A 114 27.29 -59.58 -21.30
CA LYS A 114 27.36 -61.04 -21.14
C LYS A 114 28.78 -61.58 -20.97
N CYS A 115 29.81 -60.88 -21.45
CA CYS A 115 31.18 -61.37 -21.46
C CYS A 115 32.04 -60.78 -20.33
N GLU A 116 31.70 -59.58 -19.84
CA GLU A 116 32.27 -58.98 -18.63
C GLU A 116 31.14 -58.41 -17.76
N PRO A 117 30.75 -59.08 -16.65
CA PRO A 117 29.78 -58.50 -15.73
C PRO A 117 30.40 -57.31 -14.99
N ARG A 118 29.81 -56.11 -15.12
CA ARG A 118 30.12 -54.98 -14.23
C ARG A 118 29.77 -55.35 -12.78
N PRO A 119 30.54 -54.88 -11.78
CA PRO A 119 30.09 -54.96 -10.40
C PRO A 119 28.73 -54.26 -10.29
N SER A 120 27.77 -54.94 -9.68
CA SER A 120 26.40 -54.44 -9.54
C SER A 120 26.42 -53.14 -8.74
N ALA A 121 25.91 -52.07 -9.34
CA ALA A 121 25.46 -50.90 -8.58
C ALA A 121 24.21 -51.32 -7.78
N SER A 122 24.45 -51.88 -6.61
CA SER A 122 23.46 -52.12 -5.57
C SER A 122 23.10 -50.77 -4.94
N SER A 123 22.06 -50.12 -5.45
CA SER A 123 21.44 -48.95 -4.81
C SER A 123 20.55 -49.41 -3.65
N SER A 124 21.12 -49.54 -2.46
CA SER A 124 20.34 -49.65 -1.20
C SER A 124 21.10 -49.14 0.03
N GLU A 125 22.00 -48.19 -0.13
CA GLU A 125 22.52 -47.40 0.99
C GLU A 125 22.11 -45.95 0.75
N ALA A 126 21.52 -45.32 1.76
CA ALA A 126 21.30 -43.89 1.77
C ALA A 126 22.62 -43.21 1.34
N PRO A 127 22.58 -42.11 0.55
CA PRO A 127 23.80 -41.44 0.13
C PRO A 127 24.65 -41.18 1.39
N PRO A 128 25.97 -41.43 1.33
CA PRO A 128 26.82 -41.29 2.51
C PRO A 128 26.60 -39.88 3.07
N SER A 129 26.26 -39.79 4.36
CA SER A 129 26.04 -38.53 5.06
C SER A 129 27.31 -37.67 5.17
N THR A 130 28.43 -38.17 4.65
CA THR A 130 29.71 -37.47 4.60
C THR A 130 30.45 -37.85 3.33
N VAL A 131 30.84 -36.85 2.54
CA VAL A 131 31.76 -36.98 1.41
C VAL A 131 33.14 -36.60 1.90
N ARG A 132 34.14 -37.47 1.71
CA ARG A 132 35.55 -37.15 1.98
C ARG A 132 36.20 -36.62 0.71
N LEU A 133 36.90 -35.49 0.83
CA LEU A 133 37.75 -34.99 -0.24
C LEU A 133 38.99 -35.88 -0.37
N ALA A 134 39.55 -35.93 -1.59
CA ALA A 134 40.70 -36.77 -1.90
C ALA A 134 41.99 -36.33 -1.17
N SER A 135 42.09 -35.05 -0.81
CA SER A 135 43.18 -34.47 -0.01
C SER A 135 42.71 -33.19 0.67
N ASP A 136 43.39 -32.79 1.73
CA ASP A 136 43.09 -31.56 2.49
C ASP A 136 43.26 -30.30 1.62
N ASP A 137 44.26 -30.30 0.72
CA ASP A 137 44.56 -29.19 -0.20
C ASP A 137 43.50 -29.02 -1.30
N MET A 138 42.69 -30.04 -1.58
CA MET A 138 41.66 -29.98 -2.61
C MET A 138 40.63 -28.91 -2.28
N ALA A 139 40.25 -28.75 -1.00
CA ALA A 139 39.29 -27.73 -0.56
C ALA A 139 39.79 -26.32 -0.89
N THR A 140 41.07 -26.05 -0.67
CA THR A 140 41.68 -24.74 -0.96
C THR A 140 41.83 -24.51 -2.46
N ASN A 141 42.26 -25.52 -3.22
CA ASN A 141 42.47 -25.41 -4.67
C ASN A 141 41.17 -25.17 -5.45
N ILE A 142 40.03 -25.65 -4.95
CA ILE A 142 38.71 -25.39 -5.55
C ILE A 142 38.01 -24.15 -4.97
N GLY A 143 38.65 -23.45 -4.02
CA GLY A 143 38.07 -22.26 -3.39
C GLY A 143 36.86 -22.57 -2.49
N LEU A 144 36.85 -23.71 -1.81
CA LEU A 144 35.76 -24.09 -0.91
C LEU A 144 35.80 -23.21 0.35
N GLU A 145 34.87 -22.27 0.42
CA GLU A 145 34.63 -21.46 1.62
C GLU A 145 33.61 -22.15 2.53
N THR A 146 33.90 -22.16 3.83
CA THR A 146 32.99 -22.70 4.85
C THR A 146 32.71 -21.64 5.90
N ALA A 147 31.46 -21.54 6.33
CA ALA A 147 31.06 -20.76 7.50
C ALA A 147 30.43 -21.69 8.54
N ALA A 148 30.70 -21.43 9.82
CA ALA A 148 30.04 -22.15 10.90
C ALA A 148 28.54 -21.81 10.89
N ALA A 149 27.68 -22.82 10.97
CA ALA A 149 26.24 -22.60 11.06
C ALA A 149 25.88 -21.91 12.38
N THR A 150 25.40 -20.67 12.30
CA THR A 150 24.92 -19.90 13.44
C THR A 150 23.39 -19.89 13.47
N LYS A 151 22.81 -19.88 14.68
CA LYS A 151 21.38 -19.56 14.85
C LYS A 151 21.25 -18.04 14.88
N GLU A 152 20.68 -17.47 13.84
CA GLU A 152 20.35 -16.04 13.79
C GLU A 152 18.85 -15.84 13.72
N ARG A 153 18.38 -14.77 14.36
CA ARG A 153 17.00 -14.32 14.20
C ARG A 153 16.92 -13.55 12.90
N LEU A 154 16.46 -14.21 11.84
CA LEU A 154 16.20 -13.56 10.56
C LEU A 154 15.04 -12.57 10.73
N ALA A 155 15.34 -11.29 10.89
CA ALA A 155 14.34 -10.23 10.85
C ALA A 155 13.95 -10.04 9.38
N ARG A 156 12.96 -10.81 8.90
CA ARG A 156 12.33 -10.54 7.60
C ARG A 156 11.60 -9.21 7.71
N SER A 157 12.07 -8.20 7.00
CA SER A 157 11.35 -6.95 6.78
C SER A 157 10.48 -7.11 5.54
N LEU A 158 9.17 -6.97 5.69
CA LEU A 158 8.25 -6.81 4.57
C LEU A 158 8.20 -5.32 4.20
N THR A 159 8.28 -5.00 2.91
CA THR A 159 8.02 -3.65 2.40
C THR A 159 6.69 -3.66 1.66
N ALA A 160 5.83 -2.71 1.99
CA ALA A 160 4.50 -2.57 1.44
C ALA A 160 4.20 -1.09 1.21
N ASN A 161 3.29 -0.81 0.27
CA ASN A 161 2.78 0.54 0.08
C ASN A 161 1.80 0.87 1.21
N ALA A 162 1.70 2.16 1.54
CA ALA A 162 0.76 2.61 2.55
C ALA A 162 0.17 3.97 2.21
N ASP A 163 -1.11 4.13 2.53
CA ASP A 163 -1.84 5.39 2.42
C ASP A 163 -2.09 5.99 3.81
N ALA A 164 -1.78 7.28 3.94
CA ALA A 164 -2.04 8.03 5.17
C ALA A 164 -3.51 8.47 5.21
N ALA A 165 -4.16 8.18 6.34
CA ALA A 165 -5.54 8.56 6.61
C ALA A 165 -5.66 9.30 7.95
N TYR A 166 -6.68 10.15 8.05
CA TYR A 166 -7.04 10.75 9.33
C TYR A 166 -7.67 9.70 10.24
N ASP A 167 -7.42 9.81 11.54
CA ASP A 167 -8.14 9.02 12.53
C ASP A 167 -9.62 9.42 12.52
N ALA A 168 -10.50 8.46 12.21
CA ALA A 168 -11.95 8.68 12.15
C ALA A 168 -12.54 9.16 13.50
N HIS A 169 -11.90 8.85 14.63
CA HIS A 169 -12.30 9.33 15.95
C HIS A 169 -11.83 10.77 16.25
N ARG A 170 -10.91 11.30 15.46
CA ARG A 170 -10.38 12.66 15.60
C ARG A 170 -10.57 13.51 14.34
N TYR A 171 -11.62 13.18 13.60
CA TYR A 171 -12.00 13.80 12.34
C TYR A 171 -13.46 14.26 12.44
N ALA A 172 -13.74 15.49 12.02
CA ALA A 172 -15.07 16.07 12.08
C ALA A 172 -15.40 16.87 10.83
N GLU A 173 -16.50 16.51 10.17
CA GLU A 173 -17.09 17.31 9.11
C GLU A 173 -18.06 18.31 9.72
N VAL A 174 -17.82 19.60 9.45
CA VAL A 174 -18.66 20.67 9.96
C VAL A 174 -19.74 20.99 8.93
N ARG A 175 -20.99 20.85 9.37
CA ARG A 175 -22.21 21.10 8.59
C ARG A 175 -23.11 22.04 9.40
N PRO A 176 -23.88 22.92 8.75
CA PRO A 176 -24.78 23.80 9.47
C PRO A 176 -25.98 23.00 10.01
N ARG A 177 -26.58 23.46 11.11
CA ARG A 177 -27.80 22.83 11.67
C ARG A 177 -29.09 23.30 11.00
N VAL A 178 -29.00 24.34 10.19
CA VAL A 178 -30.12 25.03 9.53
C VAL A 178 -29.74 25.39 8.11
N SER A 179 -30.76 25.56 7.27
CA SER A 179 -30.57 26.13 5.93
C SER A 179 -30.49 27.65 6.00
N GLY A 180 -29.69 28.24 5.13
CA GLY A 180 -29.47 29.69 5.09
C GLY A 180 -28.38 30.09 4.09
N PHE A 181 -27.82 31.27 4.29
CA PHE A 181 -26.69 31.77 3.50
C PHE A 181 -25.48 31.98 4.40
N LEU A 182 -24.30 31.59 3.94
CA LEU A 182 -23.04 31.89 4.62
C LEU A 182 -22.78 33.38 4.57
N ARG A 183 -22.90 34.06 5.70
CA ARG A 183 -22.63 35.50 5.80
C ARG A 183 -21.13 35.78 5.77
N GLU A 184 -20.36 34.97 6.48
CA GLU A 184 -18.91 35.07 6.57
C GLU A 184 -18.30 33.70 6.86
N VAL A 185 -17.10 33.49 6.34
CA VAL A 185 -16.24 32.33 6.61
C VAL A 185 -14.94 32.88 7.18
N ARG A 186 -14.59 32.47 8.39
CA ARG A 186 -13.41 32.96 9.15
C ARG A 186 -12.28 31.95 9.21
N ALA A 187 -12.55 30.69 8.83
CA ALA A 187 -11.56 29.62 8.85
C ALA A 187 -10.81 29.53 7.52
N ASP A 188 -9.50 29.28 7.59
CA ASP A 188 -8.62 29.06 6.44
C ASP A 188 -8.05 27.64 6.41
N LEU A 189 -7.75 27.13 5.21
CA LEU A 189 -7.08 25.83 5.02
C LEU A 189 -5.72 25.82 5.75
N GLY A 190 -5.45 24.75 6.51
CA GLY A 190 -4.22 24.61 7.30
C GLY A 190 -4.22 25.37 8.62
N GLN A 191 -5.26 26.14 8.94
CA GLN A 191 -5.36 26.85 10.21
C GLN A 191 -5.56 25.86 11.37
N LYS A 192 -4.79 26.06 12.45
CA LYS A 192 -5.01 25.38 13.73
C LYS A 192 -6.16 26.03 14.48
N LEU A 193 -7.07 25.20 14.98
CA LEU A 193 -8.29 25.58 15.67
C LEU A 193 -8.36 24.90 17.03
N ARG A 194 -8.97 25.58 17.99
CA ARG A 194 -9.44 25.02 19.23
C ARG A 194 -10.94 24.77 19.16
N ARG A 195 -11.41 23.83 19.97
CA ARG A 195 -12.83 23.56 20.15
C ARG A 195 -13.54 24.85 20.55
N ARG A 196 -14.69 25.10 19.93
CA ARG A 196 -15.51 26.31 20.02
C ARG A 196 -14.98 27.55 19.27
N ASP A 197 -13.85 27.47 18.57
CA ASP A 197 -13.43 28.58 17.71
C ASP A 197 -14.48 28.84 16.63
N LEU A 198 -14.73 30.12 16.34
CA LEU A 198 -15.71 30.55 15.35
C LEU A 198 -15.18 30.32 13.93
N LEU A 199 -15.92 29.53 13.15
CA LEU A 199 -15.51 29.10 11.82
C LEU A 199 -16.25 29.86 10.72
N ALA A 200 -17.55 30.02 10.88
CA ALA A 200 -18.42 30.67 9.92
C ALA A 200 -19.69 31.17 10.62
N VAL A 201 -20.41 32.07 9.97
CA VAL A 201 -21.72 32.55 10.41
C VAL A 201 -22.74 32.31 9.31
N VAL A 202 -23.84 31.65 9.65
CA VAL A 202 -24.96 31.39 8.75
C VAL A 202 -26.09 32.36 9.08
N ASP A 203 -26.61 33.04 8.06
CA ASP A 203 -27.84 33.84 8.13
C ASP A 203 -29.03 32.97 7.71
N SER A 204 -29.94 32.72 8.65
CA SER A 204 -31.09 31.84 8.49
C SER A 204 -32.35 32.48 9.05
N ALA A 205 -33.40 32.51 8.21
CA ALA A 205 -34.73 32.94 8.62
C ALA A 205 -35.30 32.07 9.76
N GLU A 206 -34.98 30.77 9.76
CA GLU A 206 -35.46 29.85 10.80
C GLU A 206 -34.91 30.22 12.17
N ILE A 207 -33.64 30.61 12.25
CA ILE A 207 -33.02 31.09 13.49
C ILE A 207 -33.67 32.39 13.97
N GLY A 208 -33.93 33.32 13.05
CA GLY A 208 -34.60 34.58 13.37
C GLY A 208 -36.00 34.35 13.95
N THR A 209 -36.79 33.49 13.32
CA THR A 209 -38.13 33.13 13.81
C THR A 209 -38.09 32.40 15.16
N ALA A 210 -37.12 31.51 15.38
CA ALA A 210 -36.95 30.80 16.64
C ALA A 210 -36.61 31.77 17.79
N LYS A 211 -35.67 32.70 17.58
CA LYS A 211 -35.34 33.74 18.58
C LYS A 211 -36.53 34.65 18.87
N ALA A 212 -37.28 35.06 17.85
CA ALA A 212 -38.47 35.89 18.03
C ALA A 212 -39.58 35.17 18.84
N ARG A 213 -39.80 33.88 18.57
CA ARG A 213 -40.73 33.04 19.34
C ARG A 213 -40.30 32.89 20.79
N TYR A 214 -39.02 32.65 21.04
CA TYR A 214 -38.47 32.60 22.39
C TYR A 214 -38.68 33.91 23.15
N LEU A 215 -38.37 35.07 22.55
CA LEU A 215 -38.57 36.37 23.20
C LEU A 215 -40.03 36.66 23.52
N THR A 216 -40.94 36.23 22.64
CA THR A 216 -42.38 36.35 22.86
C THR A 216 -42.83 35.47 24.02
N ALA A 217 -42.44 34.19 24.02
CA ALA A 217 -42.79 33.24 25.07
C ALA A 217 -42.17 33.64 26.43
N HIS A 218 -40.93 34.11 26.43
CA HIS A 218 -40.24 34.60 27.62
C HIS A 218 -40.97 35.80 28.25
N SER A 219 -41.42 36.75 27.43
CA SER A 219 -42.17 37.90 27.90
C SER A 219 -43.56 37.51 28.43
N ALA A 220 -44.24 36.59 27.75
CA ALA A 220 -45.54 36.07 28.16
C ALA A 220 -45.46 35.29 29.48
N ALA A 221 -44.50 34.38 29.61
CA ALA A 221 -44.23 33.64 30.84
C ALA A 221 -43.92 34.57 32.01
N LYS A 222 -43.06 35.58 31.79
CA LYS A 222 -42.75 36.56 32.84
C LYS A 222 -43.98 37.34 33.30
N LEU A 223 -44.85 37.76 32.37
CA LEU A 223 -46.08 38.47 32.70
C LEU A 223 -47.09 37.57 33.43
N ALA A 224 -47.29 36.34 32.95
CA ALA A 224 -48.22 35.38 33.55
C ALA A 224 -47.77 35.02 34.98
N GLN A 225 -46.47 34.82 35.19
CA GLN A 225 -45.90 34.55 36.51
C GLN A 225 -46.16 35.70 37.51
N VAL A 226 -45.87 36.94 37.13
CA VAL A 226 -46.14 38.11 37.99
C VAL A 226 -47.64 38.27 38.26
N THR A 227 -48.48 37.96 37.29
CA THR A 227 -49.95 38.00 37.44
C THR A 227 -50.46 36.93 38.40
N TYR A 228 -49.92 35.71 38.30
CA TYR A 228 -50.22 34.62 39.23
C TYR A 228 -49.77 34.96 40.66
N GLU A 229 -48.53 35.45 40.84
CA GLU A 229 -48.02 35.85 42.16
C GLU A 229 -48.89 36.92 42.82
N ARG A 230 -49.32 37.92 42.03
CA ARG A 230 -50.24 38.97 42.51
C ARG A 230 -51.61 38.41 42.87
N THR A 231 -52.18 37.55 42.03
CA THR A 231 -53.50 36.94 42.26
C THR A 231 -53.47 36.04 43.50
N GLN A 232 -52.41 35.25 43.66
CA GLN A 232 -52.21 34.37 44.82
C GLN A 232 -52.09 35.19 46.12
N ALA A 233 -51.37 36.32 46.10
CA ALA A 233 -51.26 37.20 47.27
C ALA A 233 -52.62 37.78 47.69
N LEU A 234 -53.45 38.18 46.72
CA LEU A 234 -54.80 38.70 46.97
C LEU A 234 -55.81 37.60 47.37
N ALA A 235 -55.64 36.38 46.87
CA ALA A 235 -56.43 35.23 47.29
C ALA A 235 -56.18 34.89 48.77
N LYS A 236 -54.91 34.95 49.21
CA LYS A 236 -54.52 34.78 50.62
C LYS A 236 -55.13 35.83 51.56
N SER A 237 -55.39 37.04 51.08
CA SER A 237 -56.10 38.08 51.84
C SER A 237 -57.63 38.03 51.70
N GLY A 238 -58.18 36.98 51.09
CA GLY A 238 -59.62 36.80 50.88
C GLY A 238 -60.25 37.78 49.88
N SER A 239 -59.43 38.47 49.07
CA SER A 239 -59.86 39.54 48.18
C SER A 239 -60.14 39.07 46.74
N VAL A 240 -59.94 37.79 46.45
CA VAL A 240 -60.10 37.19 45.11
C VAL A 240 -60.85 35.86 45.20
N ALA A 241 -61.71 35.58 44.22
CA ALA A 241 -62.43 34.31 44.11
C ALA A 241 -61.49 33.16 43.68
N SER A 242 -61.66 31.95 44.24
CA SER A 242 -60.84 30.77 43.93
C SER A 242 -60.76 30.43 42.44
N ARG A 243 -61.82 30.74 41.68
CA ARG A 243 -61.84 30.57 40.21
C ARG A 243 -60.76 31.40 39.52
N MET A 244 -60.60 32.66 39.92
CA MET A 244 -59.61 33.57 39.32
C MET A 244 -58.18 33.15 39.66
N GLU A 245 -57.95 32.60 40.87
CA GLU A 245 -56.66 32.02 41.24
C GLU A 245 -56.31 30.83 40.32
N LEU A 246 -57.23 29.87 40.14
CA LEU A 246 -57.05 28.74 39.24
C LEU A 246 -56.81 29.18 37.79
N GLU A 247 -57.56 30.17 37.29
CA GLU A 247 -57.37 30.73 35.95
C GLU A 247 -55.97 31.34 35.79
N SER A 248 -55.48 32.09 36.78
CA SER A 248 -54.13 32.67 36.75
C SER A 248 -53.01 31.63 36.85
N LEU A 249 -53.22 30.55 37.62
CA LEU A 249 -52.29 29.42 37.70
C LEU A 249 -52.18 28.68 36.36
N THR A 250 -53.32 28.36 35.74
CA THR A 250 -53.36 27.72 34.43
C THR A 250 -52.66 28.58 33.37
N ALA A 251 -52.95 29.89 33.34
CA ALA A 251 -52.29 30.82 32.41
C ALA A 251 -50.77 30.89 32.62
N SER A 252 -50.29 30.83 33.87
CA SER A 252 -48.85 30.77 34.18
C SER A 252 -48.22 29.47 33.69
N ASN A 253 -48.85 28.32 33.98
CA ASN A 253 -48.38 27.01 33.55
C ASN A 253 -48.31 26.89 32.03
N ASP A 254 -49.34 27.34 31.32
CA ASP A 254 -49.39 27.33 29.85
C ASP A 254 -48.28 28.21 29.25
N SER A 255 -48.06 29.40 29.81
CA SER A 255 -47.01 30.30 29.34
C SER A 255 -45.61 29.75 29.63
N GLN A 256 -45.42 29.07 30.77
CA GLN A 256 -44.16 28.42 31.11
C GLN A 256 -43.86 27.22 30.21
N ALA A 257 -44.89 26.45 29.84
CA ALA A 257 -44.76 25.36 28.87
C ALA A 257 -44.33 25.90 27.49
N ASN A 258 -44.94 27.00 27.03
CA ASN A 258 -44.56 27.66 25.77
C ASN A 258 -43.13 28.21 25.79
N LEU A 259 -42.67 28.76 26.92
CA LEU A 259 -41.28 29.18 27.09
C LEU A 259 -40.33 27.99 26.96
N THR A 260 -40.64 26.89 27.63
CA THR A 260 -39.83 25.66 27.62
C THR A 260 -39.72 25.08 26.20
N ASP A 261 -40.83 25.07 25.44
CA ASP A 261 -40.83 24.65 24.02
C ASP A 261 -39.91 25.53 23.17
N ALA A 262 -40.02 26.86 23.33
CA ALA A 262 -39.20 27.80 22.57
C ALA A 262 -37.70 27.70 22.93
N GLU A 263 -37.37 27.47 24.20
CA GLU A 263 -35.99 27.20 24.64
C GLU A 263 -35.45 25.92 24.01
N GLN A 264 -36.22 24.84 24.07
CA GLN A 264 -35.80 23.56 23.49
C GLN A 264 -35.57 23.68 21.98
N ARG A 265 -36.37 24.49 21.27
CA ARG A 265 -36.15 24.77 19.85
C ARG A 265 -34.79 25.42 19.59
N LEU A 266 -34.38 26.39 20.41
CA LEU A 266 -33.05 27.01 20.31
C LEU A 266 -31.94 26.01 20.64
N LYS A 267 -32.11 25.17 21.68
CA LYS A 267 -31.13 24.12 22.03
C LYS A 267 -30.93 23.12 20.90
N ASN A 268 -31.99 22.77 20.17
CA ASN A 268 -31.89 21.88 19.00
C ASN A 268 -31.02 22.49 17.87
N PHE A 269 -31.00 23.82 17.74
CA PHE A 269 -30.07 24.53 16.85
C PHE A 269 -28.66 24.70 17.41
N GLY A 270 -28.39 24.20 18.62
CA GLY A 270 -27.07 24.18 19.23
C GLY A 270 -26.75 25.39 20.11
N PHE A 271 -27.73 26.25 20.41
CA PHE A 271 -27.53 27.33 21.38
C PHE A 271 -27.33 26.76 22.79
N THR A 272 -26.37 27.31 23.53
CA THR A 272 -26.19 27.00 24.96
C THR A 272 -27.15 27.79 25.83
N ASP A 273 -27.33 27.36 27.09
CA ASP A 273 -28.20 28.07 28.04
C ASP A 273 -27.75 29.53 28.23
N GLU A 274 -26.44 29.78 28.27
CA GLU A 274 -25.88 31.13 28.39
C GLU A 274 -26.19 32.01 27.17
N GLU A 275 -26.21 31.42 25.98
CA GLU A 275 -26.54 32.13 24.74
C GLU A 275 -28.04 32.43 24.65
N ILE A 276 -28.89 31.50 25.10
CA ILE A 276 -30.34 31.67 25.20
C ILE A 276 -30.67 32.81 26.17
N GLU A 277 -30.07 32.82 27.36
CA GLU A 277 -30.27 33.93 28.30
C GLU A 277 -29.77 35.27 27.73
N ARG A 278 -28.66 35.25 26.99
CA ARG A 278 -28.14 36.45 26.34
C ARG A 278 -29.15 36.99 25.35
N ILE A 279 -29.83 36.14 24.58
CA ILE A 279 -30.90 36.56 23.65
C ILE A 279 -32.00 37.32 24.41
N ALA A 280 -32.46 36.82 25.57
CA ALA A 280 -33.46 37.51 26.39
C ALA A 280 -32.98 38.89 26.87
N ARG A 281 -31.72 38.99 27.31
CA ARG A 281 -31.11 40.24 27.79
C ARG A 281 -30.93 41.27 26.67
N THR A 282 -30.43 40.85 25.51
CA THR A 282 -30.10 41.76 24.40
C THR A 282 -31.25 41.97 23.43
N LYS A 283 -32.34 41.21 23.55
CA LYS A 283 -33.46 41.16 22.59
C LYS A 283 -32.97 40.89 21.15
N ASP A 284 -32.00 40.00 21.01
CA ASP A 284 -31.43 39.67 19.70
C ASP A 284 -32.40 38.82 18.88
N THR A 285 -32.90 39.37 17.79
CA THR A 285 -33.78 38.68 16.83
C THR A 285 -33.07 38.35 15.52
N LYS A 286 -31.76 38.58 15.41
CA LYS A 286 -31.02 38.34 14.17
C LYS A 286 -31.01 36.84 13.83
N GLY A 287 -31.17 36.52 12.56
CA GLY A 287 -31.10 35.15 12.01
C GLY A 287 -29.70 34.53 12.00
N LEU A 288 -28.75 35.07 12.77
CA LEU A 288 -27.37 34.62 12.75
C LEU A 288 -27.16 33.42 13.67
N LEU A 289 -26.55 32.38 13.11
CA LEU A 289 -26.05 31.19 13.78
C LEU A 289 -24.54 31.09 13.58
N ASP A 290 -23.83 31.03 14.70
CA ASP A 290 -22.39 30.82 14.72
C ASP A 290 -22.08 29.33 14.56
N ILE A 291 -21.22 29.00 13.60
CA ILE A 291 -20.71 27.65 13.38
C ILE A 291 -19.32 27.57 14.01
N THR A 292 -19.17 26.70 15.01
CA THR A 292 -17.93 26.59 15.80
C THR A 292 -17.25 25.24 15.63
N ALA A 293 -15.95 25.18 15.90
CA ALA A 293 -15.17 23.94 15.84
C ALA A 293 -15.66 22.90 16.87
N PRO A 294 -15.99 21.67 16.45
CA PRO A 294 -16.44 20.62 17.37
C PRO A 294 -15.27 19.97 18.14
N ILE A 295 -14.06 20.02 17.60
CA ILE A 295 -12.84 19.43 18.16
C ILE A 295 -11.66 20.39 17.97
N ASP A 296 -10.61 20.18 18.76
CA ASP A 296 -9.30 20.76 18.48
C ASP A 296 -8.71 20.10 17.23
N GLY A 297 -8.00 20.85 16.39
CA GLY A 297 -7.37 20.28 15.20
C GLY A 297 -6.94 21.31 14.17
N THR A 298 -6.82 20.87 12.93
CA THR A 298 -6.44 21.69 11.78
C THR A 298 -7.53 21.61 10.71
N VAL A 299 -7.79 22.71 10.01
CA VAL A 299 -8.69 22.71 8.84
C VAL A 299 -8.01 21.96 7.69
N VAL A 300 -8.55 20.80 7.33
CA VAL A 300 -8.00 19.93 6.27
C VAL A 300 -8.76 20.02 4.95
N ALA A 301 -9.99 20.52 4.98
CA ALA A 301 -10.76 20.84 3.79
C ALA A 301 -11.65 22.06 4.06
N LEU A 302 -11.81 22.91 3.06
CA LEU A 302 -12.69 24.08 3.08
C LEU A 302 -13.42 24.11 1.74
N THR A 303 -14.74 23.97 1.80
CA THR A 303 -15.61 23.96 0.62
C THR A 303 -16.51 25.19 0.56
N ALA A 304 -16.76 25.82 1.70
CA ALA A 304 -17.63 26.97 1.83
C ALA A 304 -17.03 28.28 1.32
N ALA A 305 -17.85 29.07 0.63
CA ALA A 305 -17.58 30.47 0.30
C ALA A 305 -18.62 31.42 0.92
N ALA A 306 -18.21 32.65 1.23
CA ALA A 306 -19.14 33.68 1.68
C ALA A 306 -20.17 34.02 0.58
N GLY A 307 -21.44 34.14 0.97
CA GLY A 307 -22.58 34.35 0.07
C GLY A 307 -23.23 33.05 -0.44
N GLU A 308 -22.61 31.89 -0.20
CA GLU A 308 -23.12 30.60 -0.65
C GLU A 308 -24.36 30.17 0.14
N ALA A 309 -25.33 29.56 -0.55
CA ALA A 309 -26.48 28.93 0.10
C ALA A 309 -26.07 27.58 0.69
N VAL A 310 -26.47 27.32 1.94
CA VAL A 310 -26.13 26.09 2.67
C VAL A 310 -27.35 25.43 3.27
N GLU A 311 -27.29 24.12 3.42
CA GLU A 311 -28.29 23.26 4.06
C GLU A 311 -27.60 22.24 4.99
N PRO A 312 -28.33 21.51 5.86
CA PRO A 312 -27.71 20.57 6.80
C PRO A 312 -26.87 19.44 6.16
N THR A 313 -27.07 19.19 4.87
CA THR A 313 -26.32 18.26 4.03
C THR A 313 -25.08 18.90 3.38
N THR A 314 -24.93 20.22 3.42
CA THR A 314 -23.76 20.93 2.89
C THR A 314 -22.59 20.84 3.86
N ARG A 315 -21.46 20.32 3.38
CA ARG A 315 -20.19 20.37 4.11
C ARG A 315 -19.61 21.78 3.97
N ILE A 316 -19.33 22.44 5.09
CA ILE A 316 -18.70 23.77 5.11
C ILE A 316 -17.17 23.60 5.10
N LEU A 317 -16.68 22.79 6.03
CA LEU A 317 -15.26 22.48 6.18
C LEU A 317 -15.07 21.17 6.94
N THR A 318 -13.82 20.73 7.00
CA THR A 318 -13.41 19.56 7.77
C THR A 318 -12.28 19.93 8.72
N VAL A 319 -12.41 19.52 9.97
CA VAL A 319 -11.38 19.64 11.00
C VAL A 319 -10.85 18.25 11.33
N ALA A 320 -9.52 18.08 11.35
CA ALA A 320 -8.90 16.84 11.81
C ALA A 320 -7.73 17.13 12.76
N ASP A 321 -7.59 16.33 13.80
CA ASP A 321 -6.39 16.32 14.62
C ASP A 321 -5.30 15.54 13.88
N THR A 322 -4.27 16.24 13.42
CA THR A 322 -3.14 15.66 12.68
C THR A 322 -2.00 15.20 13.59
N SER A 323 -2.17 15.21 14.92
CA SER A 323 -1.16 14.69 15.86
C SER A 323 -1.02 13.17 15.83
N VAL A 324 -2.10 12.48 15.42
CA VAL A 324 -2.14 11.03 15.23
C VAL A 324 -2.77 10.75 13.87
N MET A 325 -2.09 9.97 13.04
CA MET A 325 -2.58 9.55 11.72
C MET A 325 -2.58 8.03 11.64
N TRP A 326 -3.51 7.50 10.84
CA TRP A 326 -3.56 6.09 10.50
C TRP A 326 -2.80 5.85 9.20
N LEU A 327 -2.19 4.67 9.11
CA LEU A 327 -1.58 4.18 7.87
C LEU A 327 -2.27 2.89 7.49
N TRP A 328 -2.90 2.89 6.34
CA TRP A 328 -3.43 1.68 5.70
C TRP A 328 -2.30 1.07 4.89
N ILE A 329 -1.87 -0.14 5.25
CA ILE A 329 -0.72 -0.81 4.63
C ILE A 329 -1.27 -1.94 3.76
N ASP A 330 -0.98 -1.89 2.46
CA ASP A 330 -1.41 -2.90 1.51
C ASP A 330 -0.42 -4.06 1.48
N VAL A 331 -0.81 -5.19 2.06
CA VAL A 331 0.00 -6.41 2.14
C VAL A 331 -0.54 -7.45 1.16
N TYR A 332 0.36 -8.14 0.44
CA TYR A 332 -0.04 -9.26 -0.41
C TYR A 332 -0.55 -10.43 0.42
N GLU A 333 -1.55 -11.15 -0.11
CA GLU A 333 -2.14 -12.33 0.57
C GLU A 333 -1.07 -13.40 0.90
N SER A 334 -0.05 -13.54 0.07
CA SER A 334 1.09 -14.45 0.31
C SER A 334 1.85 -14.14 1.60
N ASP A 335 1.81 -12.89 2.07
CA ASP A 335 2.59 -12.41 3.20
C ASP A 335 1.74 -12.27 4.48
N ILE A 336 0.42 -12.49 4.42
CA ILE A 336 -0.52 -12.28 5.54
C ILE A 336 -0.15 -13.08 6.79
N ALA A 337 0.37 -14.31 6.61
CA ALA A 337 0.78 -15.19 7.71
C ALA A 337 1.98 -14.64 8.51
N SER A 338 2.70 -13.65 7.95
CA SER A 338 3.83 -13.00 8.62
C SER A 338 3.43 -11.73 9.38
N ILE A 339 2.17 -11.30 9.28
CA ILE A 339 1.68 -10.06 9.88
C ILE A 339 0.95 -10.37 11.20
N ALA A 340 1.24 -9.57 12.22
CA ALA A 340 0.61 -9.67 13.53
C ALA A 340 0.47 -8.29 14.19
N GLU A 341 -0.58 -8.12 15.00
CA GLU A 341 -0.76 -6.93 15.82
C GLU A 341 0.45 -6.72 16.75
N GLY A 342 0.77 -5.44 16.99
CA GLY A 342 1.90 -5.01 17.80
C GLY A 342 3.24 -4.98 17.08
N GLN A 343 3.33 -5.50 15.84
CA GLN A 343 4.56 -5.43 15.06
C GLN A 343 4.98 -3.97 14.79
N PRO A 344 6.27 -3.65 14.93
CA PRO A 344 6.77 -2.31 14.65
C PRO A 344 6.77 -2.06 13.15
N VAL A 345 6.26 -0.89 12.75
CA VAL A 345 6.29 -0.41 11.37
C VAL A 345 7.17 0.81 11.31
N ARG A 346 8.03 0.88 10.29
CA ARG A 346 8.76 2.08 9.89
C ARG A 346 8.24 2.49 8.54
N PHE A 347 7.96 3.78 8.35
CA PHE A 347 7.50 4.29 7.06
C PHE A 347 8.30 5.50 6.63
N THR A 348 8.36 5.70 5.32
CA THR A 348 9.05 6.80 4.65
C THR A 348 8.07 7.49 3.72
N ILE A 349 8.04 8.81 3.71
CA ILE A 349 7.16 9.58 2.84
C ILE A 349 7.91 9.93 1.55
N SER A 350 7.32 9.61 0.40
CA SER A 350 7.88 9.92 -0.91
C SER A 350 8.16 11.42 -1.05
N GLY A 351 9.43 11.78 -1.30
CA GLY A 351 9.85 13.17 -1.50
C GLY A 351 10.51 13.84 -0.29
N ALA A 352 10.56 13.18 0.87
CA ALA A 352 11.39 13.61 1.99
C ALA A 352 12.78 12.94 1.91
N ASP A 353 13.81 13.64 2.39
CA ASP A 353 15.21 13.17 2.32
C ASP A 353 15.36 11.82 3.04
N PRO A 354 15.97 10.78 2.43
CA PRO A 354 16.22 9.49 3.08
C PRO A 354 16.93 9.59 4.44
N GLU A 355 17.75 10.62 4.66
CA GLU A 355 18.43 10.83 5.96
C GLU A 355 17.50 11.43 7.03
N ASP A 356 16.41 12.11 6.64
CA ASP A 356 15.47 12.81 7.53
C ASP A 356 14.15 12.02 7.73
N THR A 357 13.89 11.00 6.88
CA THR A 357 12.69 10.14 6.92
C THR A 357 12.77 8.98 7.90
N ALA A 358 13.90 8.81 8.59
CA ALA A 358 14.12 7.71 9.54
C ALA A 358 13.23 7.76 10.80
N HIS A 359 12.39 8.80 10.97
CA HIS A 359 11.81 9.17 12.26
C HIS A 359 10.36 8.77 12.48
N PHE A 360 9.64 8.29 11.46
CA PHE A 360 8.26 7.88 11.68
C PHE A 360 8.14 6.37 11.92
N SER A 361 7.72 6.03 13.14
CA SER A 361 7.50 4.66 13.57
C SER A 361 6.09 4.50 14.14
N GLY A 362 5.46 3.37 13.85
CA GLY A 362 4.16 2.99 14.37
C GLY A 362 4.12 1.53 14.79
N ARG A 363 2.93 1.06 15.15
CA ARG A 363 2.65 -0.35 15.39
C ARG A 363 1.38 -0.75 14.65
N ILE A 364 1.33 -2.01 14.21
CA ILE A 364 0.10 -2.59 13.68
C ILE A 364 -0.91 -2.70 14.82
N THR A 365 -2.05 -2.05 14.70
CA THR A 365 -3.13 -2.09 15.70
C THR A 365 -4.31 -2.94 15.26
N TRP A 366 -4.42 -3.23 13.97
CA TRP A 366 -5.53 -3.93 13.34
C TRP A 366 -5.06 -4.53 12.00
N ILE A 367 -5.60 -5.69 11.62
CA ILE A 367 -5.31 -6.43 10.37
C ILE A 367 -6.61 -6.71 9.64
#